data_AF-A0A9R0QXZ1-F1
#
_entry.id   AF-A0A9R0QXZ1-F1
#
_cell.length_a   1.000
_cell.length_b   1.000
_cell.length_c   1.000
_cell.angle_alpha   90.00
_cell.angle_beta   90.00
_cell.angle_gamma   90.00
#
_symmetry.space_group_name_H-M   'P 1'
#
loop_
_entity.id
_entity.type
_entity.pdbx_description
1 polymer ?
#
loop_
_entity_poly.entity_id
_entity_poly.type
_entity_poly.pdbx_seq_one_letter_code
_entity_poly.pdbx_strand_id
1 'polypeptide(L)'
;MAHVLAAAEPLTLLKRPPPQNDGFGDDNGSTEEKAPKARRRESDPAAALAAARHEFGEHGGVNMSIEASATFTVMEPDTMRRLFTGELGPERGDLYIYSRHFNPTVLALGRQMAALEGTEAAYCTASGMSAISCVLMQLVGAGGHVVASRCLYGGTHALLSRFLPRTSGVQATFVDTDDEAAVRAAIRPGETRLVYVETMSNPTLAVADIPMLARVAHEAGAKLVVDNTFTPVVVSPARLGADVVVHSVSKFISGGADIIAGAICGPASLVNSMMDLQDGALMLLGPTMNAKVASELAGRLPHLPLRMQEHSRRAAEFAARMRRQGLRVTYPGLPDHPHHARLRAMGNPGYGAGGMLCLDMGTEERANRLMYHLQNTTQFGLMAVSLGYYDTLMSCSGNSTSSEMDPEDRARAGISPGLIRMSVGYNGTLEQRWTQFERALALMQQQDTPAAAAKYGKAV
;
A
#
# COMPACT_ATOMS: atom_id res chain seq x y z
N MET A 1 -7.28 -34.75 -13.16
CA MET A 1 -7.90 -33.59 -12.47
C MET A 1 -7.22 -32.29 -12.90
N ALA A 2 -7.13 -32.05 -14.21
CA ALA A 2 -6.53 -30.86 -14.84
C ALA A 2 -7.33 -30.41 -16.08
N HIS A 3 -8.58 -30.86 -16.21
CA HIS A 3 -9.46 -30.50 -17.30
C HIS A 3 -10.85 -30.34 -16.69
N VAL A 4 -11.24 -29.12 -16.31
CA VAL A 4 -12.62 -28.56 -16.34
C VAL A 4 -12.47 -27.10 -15.88
N LEU A 5 -11.91 -26.23 -16.71
CA LEU A 5 -12.06 -24.76 -16.57
C LEU A 5 -12.09 -24.09 -17.96
N ALA A 6 -12.60 -24.80 -18.96
CA ALA A 6 -12.87 -24.27 -20.29
C ALA A 6 -14.27 -24.71 -20.70
N ALA A 7 -15.27 -23.89 -20.37
CA ALA A 7 -16.56 -23.73 -21.03
C ALA A 7 -17.61 -23.30 -20.00
N ALA A 8 -17.91 -22.01 -19.98
CA ALA A 8 -19.25 -21.53 -19.66
C ALA A 8 -19.39 -20.13 -20.27
N GLU A 9 -20.07 -20.05 -21.40
CA GLU A 9 -20.64 -18.81 -21.92
C GLU A 9 -21.66 -18.23 -20.93
N PRO A 10 -21.90 -16.90 -20.93
CA PRO A 10 -22.80 -16.27 -19.98
C PRO A 10 -24.27 -16.36 -20.46
N LEU A 11 -25.15 -16.96 -19.65
CA LEU A 11 -26.60 -16.96 -19.90
C LEU A 11 -27.38 -16.46 -18.67
N THR A 12 -27.93 -15.26 -18.85
CA THR A 12 -29.25 -14.74 -18.47
C THR A 12 -29.80 -14.95 -17.05
N LEU A 13 -30.04 -13.81 -16.41
CA LEU A 13 -30.78 -13.58 -15.16
C LEU A 13 -32.20 -14.17 -15.17
N LEU A 14 -32.56 -14.92 -14.13
CA LEU A 14 -33.95 -15.26 -13.80
C LEU A 14 -34.44 -14.45 -12.59
N LYS A 15 -35.22 -13.41 -12.94
CA LYS A 15 -36.48 -12.92 -12.36
C LYS A 15 -36.78 -13.18 -10.87
N ARG A 16 -36.98 -12.07 -10.13
CA ARG A 16 -37.73 -12.02 -8.86
C ARG A 16 -39.19 -12.47 -9.07
N PRO A 17 -39.85 -13.09 -8.08
CA PRO A 17 -41.28 -13.38 -8.14
C PRO A 17 -42.12 -12.08 -8.09
N PRO A 18 -43.32 -12.05 -8.70
CA PRO A 18 -44.08 -10.82 -8.90
C PRO A 18 -44.82 -10.38 -7.63
N PRO A 19 -45.06 -9.06 -7.45
CA PRO A 19 -46.11 -8.60 -6.54
C PRO A 19 -47.50 -8.85 -7.17
N GLN A 20 -48.48 -9.03 -6.30
CA GLN A 20 -49.87 -9.30 -6.65
C GLN A 20 -50.48 -8.21 -7.56
N ASN A 21 -51.38 -8.67 -8.41
CA ASN A 21 -51.85 -8.03 -9.64
C ASN A 21 -53.15 -7.25 -9.38
N ASP A 22 -53.10 -5.93 -9.54
CA ASP A 22 -54.29 -5.08 -9.70
C ASP A 22 -54.18 -4.31 -11.03
N GLY A 23 -54.85 -4.80 -12.08
CA GLY A 23 -55.50 -3.96 -13.08
C GLY A 23 -54.73 -3.45 -14.32
N PHE A 24 -55.09 -4.05 -15.47
CA PHE A 24 -55.23 -3.46 -16.81
C PHE A 24 -54.00 -3.06 -17.65
N GLY A 25 -53.93 -3.65 -18.86
CA GLY A 25 -53.37 -3.02 -20.06
C GLY A 25 -52.41 -3.91 -20.87
N ASP A 26 -52.91 -4.48 -21.97
CA ASP A 26 -52.11 -5.03 -23.06
C ASP A 26 -51.19 -3.96 -23.66
N ASP A 27 -49.90 -4.25 -23.86
CA ASP A 27 -49.18 -3.75 -25.03
C ASP A 27 -48.00 -4.65 -25.41
N ASN A 28 -47.94 -5.01 -26.70
CA ASN A 28 -46.91 -5.82 -27.32
C ASN A 28 -45.68 -4.95 -27.60
N GLY A 29 -44.54 -5.26 -26.95
CA GLY A 29 -43.29 -4.57 -27.22
C GLY A 29 -42.07 -5.45 -26.98
N SER A 30 -41.47 -5.94 -28.06
CA SER A 30 -40.19 -6.65 -28.08
C SER A 30 -39.08 -5.81 -27.43
N THR A 31 -38.58 -6.24 -26.27
CA THR A 31 -37.41 -5.64 -25.63
C THR A 31 -36.15 -6.42 -25.98
N GLU A 32 -35.31 -5.85 -26.83
CA GLU A 32 -33.90 -6.22 -26.95
C GLU A 32 -33.21 -6.02 -25.59
N GLU A 33 -32.64 -7.10 -25.06
CA GLU A 33 -31.91 -7.12 -23.80
C GLU A 33 -30.55 -6.40 -23.97
N LYS A 34 -30.46 -5.16 -23.48
CA LYS A 34 -29.18 -4.44 -23.41
C LYS A 34 -28.31 -5.08 -22.33
N ALA A 35 -27.13 -5.55 -22.74
CA ALA A 35 -26.08 -6.04 -21.85
C ALA A 35 -25.80 -5.04 -20.69
N PRO A 36 -25.51 -5.52 -19.47
CA PRO A 36 -25.26 -4.66 -18.33
C PRO A 36 -24.05 -3.76 -18.62
N LYS A 37 -24.28 -2.44 -18.62
CA LYS A 37 -23.20 -1.45 -18.71
C LYS A 37 -22.22 -1.71 -17.58
N ALA A 38 -20.96 -1.99 -17.91
CA ALA A 38 -19.87 -2.01 -16.95
C ALA A 38 -19.97 -0.75 -16.07
N ARG A 39 -20.12 -0.91 -14.75
CA ARG A 39 -20.09 0.23 -13.82
C ARG A 39 -18.83 1.03 -14.16
N ARG A 40 -18.98 2.31 -14.54
CA ARG A 40 -17.84 3.22 -14.64
C ARG A 40 -17.12 3.13 -13.30
N ARG A 41 -15.91 2.57 -13.27
CA ARG A 41 -15.06 2.64 -12.07
C ARG A 41 -14.90 4.12 -11.78
N GLU A 42 -15.39 4.54 -10.62
CA GLU A 42 -15.23 5.92 -10.18
C GLU A 42 -13.74 6.25 -10.17
N SER A 43 -13.38 7.42 -10.69
CA SER A 43 -11.98 7.83 -10.85
C SER A 43 -11.38 8.35 -9.55
N ASP A 44 -12.19 8.60 -8.53
CA ASP A 44 -11.73 9.08 -7.23
C ASP A 44 -11.76 7.92 -6.20
N PRO A 45 -10.67 7.67 -5.46
CA PRO A 45 -10.62 6.56 -4.51
C PRO A 45 -11.57 6.73 -3.31
N ALA A 46 -11.86 7.97 -2.87
CA ALA A 46 -12.82 8.19 -1.79
C ALA A 46 -14.26 7.96 -2.25
N ALA A 47 -14.61 8.41 -3.46
CA ALA A 47 -15.89 8.07 -4.08
C ALA A 47 -16.03 6.54 -4.21
N ALA A 48 -15.01 5.87 -4.76
CA ALA A 48 -15.05 4.43 -4.96
C ALA A 48 -15.26 3.65 -3.65
N LEU A 49 -14.61 4.08 -2.56
CA LEU A 49 -14.86 3.54 -1.22
C LEU A 49 -16.31 3.72 -0.76
N ALA A 50 -16.91 4.90 -0.99
CA ALA A 50 -18.29 5.19 -0.63
C ALA A 50 -19.30 4.40 -1.49
N ALA A 51 -18.93 4.05 -2.73
CA ALA A 51 -19.72 3.22 -3.63
C ALA A 51 -19.53 1.71 -3.41
N ALA A 52 -18.60 1.31 -2.54
CA ALA A 52 -18.38 -0.09 -2.18
C ALA A 52 -19.63 -0.69 -1.52
N ARG A 53 -19.79 -2.02 -1.64
CA ARG A 53 -20.92 -2.73 -1.03
C ARG A 53 -20.97 -2.43 0.48
N HIS A 54 -22.13 -1.99 0.95
CA HIS A 54 -22.39 -1.89 2.39
C HIS A 54 -22.54 -3.29 2.99
N GLU A 55 -21.87 -3.51 4.11
CA GLU A 55 -22.05 -4.70 4.94
C GLU A 55 -22.77 -4.31 6.23
N PHE A 56 -23.85 -5.01 6.52
CA PHE A 56 -24.62 -4.83 7.74
C PHE A 56 -24.20 -5.88 8.77
N GLY A 57 -24.36 -5.57 10.05
CA GLY A 57 -24.28 -6.59 11.09
C GLY A 57 -25.36 -7.66 10.87
N GLU A 58 -25.12 -8.86 11.37
CA GLU A 58 -25.99 -10.04 11.20
C GLU A 58 -27.46 -9.80 11.64
N HIS A 59 -27.67 -8.84 12.55
CA HIS A 59 -28.99 -8.42 13.05
C HIS A 59 -29.42 -7.03 12.54
N GLY A 60 -28.84 -6.54 11.44
CA GLY A 60 -29.12 -5.21 10.90
C GLY A 60 -28.35 -4.07 11.58
N GLY A 61 -27.25 -4.38 12.26
CA GLY A 61 -26.37 -3.36 12.85
C GLY A 61 -25.75 -2.47 11.78
N VAL A 62 -25.57 -1.17 12.09
CA VAL A 62 -24.89 -0.22 11.19
C VAL A 62 -23.44 -0.60 10.97
N ASN A 63 -22.77 -1.05 12.03
CA ASN A 63 -21.45 -1.67 11.92
C ASN A 63 -21.62 -3.14 11.53
N MET A 64 -20.74 -3.61 10.65
CA MET A 64 -20.61 -5.02 10.31
C MET A 64 -20.29 -5.88 11.54
N SER A 65 -20.78 -7.12 11.54
CA SER A 65 -20.44 -8.09 12.59
C SER A 65 -18.96 -8.47 12.51
N ILE A 66 -18.36 -8.70 13.67
CA ILE A 66 -17.01 -9.25 13.78
C ILE A 66 -17.13 -10.76 13.80
N GLU A 67 -16.89 -11.39 12.67
CA GLU A 67 -16.97 -12.84 12.53
C GLU A 67 -15.72 -13.50 13.12
N ALA A 68 -15.76 -13.73 14.43
CA ALA A 68 -14.67 -14.31 15.20
C ALA A 68 -14.63 -15.85 15.14
N SER A 69 -15.13 -16.46 14.06
CA SER A 69 -15.07 -17.90 13.85
C SER A 69 -13.89 -18.32 12.97
N ALA A 70 -13.33 -19.51 13.24
CA ALA A 70 -12.38 -20.17 12.36
C ALA A 70 -13.07 -21.09 11.34
N THR A 71 -14.24 -21.63 11.69
CA THR A 71 -14.99 -22.62 10.89
C THR A 71 -16.44 -22.22 10.75
N PHE A 72 -17.07 -22.59 9.64
CA PHE A 72 -18.46 -22.27 9.37
C PHE A 72 -19.26 -23.55 9.21
N THR A 73 -20.49 -23.53 9.72
CA THR A 73 -21.41 -24.67 9.62
C THR A 73 -22.27 -24.53 8.37
N VAL A 74 -22.73 -25.65 7.83
CA VAL A 74 -23.79 -25.71 6.81
C VAL A 74 -24.97 -26.50 7.36
N MET A 75 -26.17 -26.14 6.95
CA MET A 75 -27.39 -26.82 7.41
C MET A 75 -27.60 -28.17 6.71
N GLU A 76 -27.22 -28.26 5.43
CA GLU A 76 -27.40 -29.46 4.60
C GLU A 76 -26.05 -30.02 4.13
N PRO A 77 -25.79 -31.34 4.23
CA PRO A 77 -24.51 -31.93 3.85
C PRO A 77 -24.09 -31.67 2.40
N ASP A 78 -25.03 -31.65 1.45
CA ASP A 78 -24.72 -31.36 0.03
C ASP A 78 -24.19 -29.92 -0.16
N THR A 79 -24.57 -28.97 0.71
CA THR A 79 -24.04 -27.61 0.69
C THR A 79 -22.52 -27.61 0.87
N MET A 80 -22.00 -28.49 1.73
CA MET A 80 -20.55 -28.60 1.94
C MET A 80 -19.86 -29.06 0.65
N ARG A 81 -20.38 -30.08 -0.04
CA ARG A 81 -19.85 -30.53 -1.33
C ARG A 81 -19.84 -29.39 -2.34
N ARG A 82 -20.94 -28.64 -2.44
CA ARG A 82 -21.10 -27.51 -3.38
C ARG A 82 -20.17 -26.33 -3.08
N LEU A 83 -19.83 -26.11 -1.80
CA LEU A 83 -18.81 -25.14 -1.41
C LEU A 83 -17.41 -25.62 -1.82
N PHE A 84 -17.08 -26.89 -1.62
CA PHE A 84 -15.79 -27.45 -2.05
C PHE A 84 -15.62 -27.54 -3.57
N THR A 85 -16.71 -27.68 -4.34
CA THR A 85 -16.67 -27.65 -5.81
C THR A 85 -16.75 -26.24 -6.39
N GLY A 86 -16.90 -25.20 -5.55
CA GLY A 86 -17.01 -23.81 -5.99
C GLY A 86 -18.36 -23.45 -6.63
N GLU A 87 -19.35 -24.33 -6.55
CA GLU A 87 -20.72 -24.04 -7.00
C GLU A 87 -21.38 -22.95 -6.12
N LEU A 88 -21.06 -22.95 -4.82
CA LEU A 88 -21.46 -21.95 -3.82
C LEU A 88 -20.22 -21.28 -3.21
N GLY A 89 -20.41 -20.15 -2.54
CA GLY A 89 -19.33 -19.45 -1.82
C GLY A 89 -19.72 -18.05 -1.35
N PRO A 90 -18.74 -17.22 -0.98
CA PRO A 90 -19.00 -15.88 -0.44
C PRO A 90 -19.82 -14.98 -1.38
N GLU A 91 -19.55 -15.05 -2.69
CA GLU A 91 -20.29 -14.29 -3.70
C GLU A 91 -21.61 -14.97 -4.11
N ARG A 92 -21.75 -16.28 -3.83
CA ARG A 92 -22.89 -17.11 -4.25
C ARG A 92 -23.45 -17.86 -3.06
N GLY A 93 -24.28 -17.16 -2.28
CA GLY A 93 -24.99 -17.71 -1.12
C GLY A 93 -24.50 -17.20 0.23
N ASP A 94 -23.46 -16.35 0.28
CA ASP A 94 -22.88 -15.82 1.53
C ASP A 94 -22.43 -16.92 2.49
N LEU A 95 -21.80 -17.95 1.90
CA LEU A 95 -21.39 -19.16 2.59
C LEU A 95 -19.88 -19.27 2.65
N TYR A 96 -19.40 -19.76 3.78
CA TYR A 96 -17.99 -19.89 4.12
C TYR A 96 -17.73 -21.32 4.62
N ILE A 97 -16.47 -21.75 4.56
CA ILE A 97 -16.04 -23.07 5.08
C ILE A 97 -15.09 -22.87 6.24
N TYR A 98 -13.99 -22.16 5.98
CA TYR A 98 -12.90 -21.97 6.93
C TYR A 98 -12.25 -20.61 6.72
N SER A 99 -11.98 -19.88 7.80
CA SER A 99 -11.55 -18.47 7.75
C SER A 99 -10.19 -18.23 7.08
N ARG A 100 -9.33 -19.26 6.98
CA ARG A 100 -8.09 -19.18 6.16
C ARG A 100 -8.40 -18.94 4.69
N HIS A 101 -9.53 -19.46 4.22
CA HIS A 101 -9.99 -19.32 2.84
C HIS A 101 -10.63 -17.94 2.67
N PHE A 102 -11.76 -17.73 3.34
CA PHE A 102 -12.42 -16.43 3.42
C PHE A 102 -13.12 -16.32 4.76
N ASN A 103 -13.02 -15.14 5.35
CA ASN A 103 -13.80 -14.71 6.51
C ASN A 103 -14.61 -13.49 6.09
N PRO A 104 -15.91 -13.37 6.40
CA PRO A 104 -16.76 -12.29 5.92
C PRO A 104 -16.25 -10.90 6.35
N THR A 105 -15.74 -10.77 7.58
CA THR A 105 -15.18 -9.50 8.08
C THR A 105 -13.91 -9.11 7.32
N VAL A 106 -13.03 -10.07 7.04
CA VAL A 106 -11.81 -9.84 6.25
C VAL A 106 -12.15 -9.55 4.79
N LEU A 107 -13.14 -10.23 4.22
CA LEU A 107 -13.59 -10.04 2.84
C LEU A 107 -14.20 -8.65 2.63
N ALA A 108 -14.95 -8.15 3.61
CA ALA A 108 -15.48 -6.79 3.58
C ALA A 108 -14.36 -5.73 3.54
N LEU A 109 -13.32 -5.87 4.38
CA LEU A 109 -12.13 -5.02 4.29
C LEU A 109 -11.44 -5.16 2.92
N GLY A 110 -11.33 -6.39 2.39
CA GLY A 110 -10.81 -6.65 1.05
C GLY A 110 -11.60 -5.92 -0.04
N ARG A 111 -12.94 -5.91 0.02
CA ARG A 111 -13.79 -5.16 -0.92
C ARG A 111 -13.52 -3.65 -0.84
N GLN A 112 -13.34 -3.10 0.36
CA GLN A 112 -12.97 -1.70 0.53
C GLN A 112 -11.57 -1.40 -0.04
N MET A 113 -10.59 -2.26 0.21
CA MET A 113 -9.23 -2.13 -0.35
C MET A 113 -9.23 -2.20 -1.88
N ALA A 114 -10.01 -3.11 -2.46
CA ALA A 114 -10.17 -3.22 -3.91
C ALA A 114 -10.82 -1.96 -4.51
N ALA A 115 -11.84 -1.41 -3.84
CA ALA A 115 -12.48 -0.17 -4.25
C ALA A 115 -11.51 1.02 -4.19
N LEU A 116 -10.72 1.13 -3.11
CA LEU A 116 -9.70 2.16 -2.93
C LEU A 116 -8.69 2.19 -4.08
N GLU A 117 -8.19 1.02 -4.48
CA GLU A 117 -7.20 0.91 -5.57
C GLU A 117 -7.83 0.88 -6.97
N GLY A 118 -9.15 0.67 -7.06
CA GLY A 118 -9.85 0.49 -8.32
C GLY A 118 -9.53 -0.85 -8.98
N THR A 119 -9.30 -1.91 -8.20
CA THR A 119 -9.06 -3.29 -8.65
C THR A 119 -10.34 -4.13 -8.59
N GLU A 120 -10.28 -5.38 -9.07
CA GLU A 120 -11.43 -6.29 -9.04
C GLU A 120 -11.59 -6.96 -7.68
N ALA A 121 -10.48 -7.33 -7.06
CA ALA A 121 -10.45 -7.98 -5.76
C ALA A 121 -9.24 -7.48 -4.94
N ALA A 122 -9.32 -7.74 -3.65
CA ALA A 122 -8.17 -7.65 -2.77
C ALA A 122 -8.26 -8.69 -1.65
N TYR A 123 -7.10 -9.08 -1.12
CA TYR A 123 -6.98 -9.92 0.06
C TYR A 123 -6.10 -9.25 1.11
N CYS A 124 -6.54 -9.29 2.37
CA CYS A 124 -5.85 -8.67 3.49
C CYS A 124 -5.05 -9.72 4.28
N THR A 125 -3.76 -9.48 4.44
CA THR A 125 -2.79 -10.42 5.02
C THR A 125 -2.33 -9.98 6.40
N ALA A 126 -1.69 -10.89 7.13
CA ALA A 126 -1.14 -10.64 8.47
C ALA A 126 -0.07 -9.53 8.54
N SER A 127 0.58 -9.17 7.42
CA SER A 127 1.55 -8.07 7.36
C SER A 127 1.82 -7.62 5.93
N GLY A 128 2.35 -6.41 5.73
CA GLY A 128 2.84 -5.96 4.42
C GLY A 128 3.87 -6.92 3.80
N MET A 129 4.81 -7.44 4.61
CA MET A 129 5.77 -8.43 4.12
C MET A 129 5.12 -9.74 3.68
N SER A 130 4.03 -10.15 4.34
CA SER A 130 3.26 -11.32 3.92
C SER A 130 2.53 -11.09 2.59
N ALA A 131 2.04 -9.87 2.34
CA ALA A 131 1.48 -9.51 1.04
C ALA A 131 2.54 -9.60 -0.06
N ILE A 132 3.69 -8.96 0.17
CA ILE A 132 4.81 -8.94 -0.78
C ILE A 132 5.32 -10.36 -1.06
N SER A 133 5.60 -11.15 -0.01
CA SER A 133 6.17 -12.49 -0.17
C SER A 133 5.21 -13.43 -0.90
N CYS A 134 3.91 -13.38 -0.60
CA CYS A 134 2.94 -14.24 -1.30
C CYS A 134 2.81 -13.87 -2.78
N VAL A 135 2.81 -12.59 -3.13
CA VAL A 135 2.78 -12.15 -4.53
C VAL A 135 4.02 -12.61 -5.28
N LEU A 136 5.21 -12.42 -4.70
CA LEU A 136 6.46 -12.84 -5.32
C LEU A 136 6.51 -14.37 -5.50
N MET A 137 6.13 -15.14 -4.48
CA MET A 137 6.14 -16.60 -4.57
C MET A 137 5.10 -17.12 -5.57
N GLN A 138 3.92 -16.50 -5.66
CA GLN A 138 2.89 -16.88 -6.62
C GLN A 138 3.30 -16.60 -8.07
N LEU A 139 3.88 -15.43 -8.33
CA LEU A 139 4.07 -14.94 -9.70
C LEU A 139 5.41 -15.34 -10.31
N VAL A 140 6.46 -15.49 -9.49
CA VAL A 140 7.82 -15.73 -10.00
C VAL A 140 8.10 -17.22 -10.16
N GLY A 141 7.62 -18.04 -9.22
CA GLY A 141 7.95 -19.46 -9.14
C GLY A 141 9.43 -19.71 -8.83
N ALA A 142 9.79 -20.96 -8.52
CA ALA A 142 11.17 -21.34 -8.21
C ALA A 142 12.10 -21.10 -9.42
N GLY A 143 13.28 -20.54 -9.18
CA GLY A 143 14.28 -20.24 -10.21
C GLY A 143 13.94 -19.08 -11.15
N GLY A 144 12.80 -18.40 -10.97
CA GLY A 144 12.40 -17.27 -11.83
C GLY A 144 13.21 -16.00 -11.57
N HIS A 145 12.95 -14.97 -12.39
CA HIS A 145 13.67 -13.71 -12.34
C HIS A 145 12.75 -12.50 -12.08
N VAL A 146 13.24 -11.55 -11.29
CA VAL A 146 12.59 -10.27 -10.97
C VAL A 146 13.49 -9.11 -11.38
N VAL A 147 12.94 -8.10 -12.04
CA VAL A 147 13.61 -6.78 -12.14
C VAL A 147 13.04 -5.89 -11.04
N ALA A 148 13.88 -5.28 -10.23
CA ALA A 148 13.43 -4.51 -9.07
C ALA A 148 14.09 -3.12 -9.02
N SER A 149 13.38 -2.15 -8.46
CA SER A 149 13.99 -0.86 -8.10
C SER A 149 15.18 -1.08 -7.17
N ARG A 150 16.27 -0.34 -7.39
CA ARG A 150 17.42 -0.31 -6.48
C ARG A 150 17.07 0.27 -5.11
N CYS A 151 16.12 1.21 -5.06
CA CYS A 151 15.67 1.82 -3.82
C CYS A 151 14.34 1.21 -3.39
N LEU A 152 14.39 0.31 -2.41
CA LEU A 152 13.24 -0.36 -1.82
C LEU A 152 13.33 -0.34 -0.29
N TYR A 153 12.21 -0.65 0.35
CA TYR A 153 12.14 -1.03 1.75
C TYR A 153 13.15 -2.16 2.03
N GLY A 154 13.97 -1.97 3.08
CA GLY A 154 15.05 -2.90 3.41
C GLY A 154 14.60 -4.36 3.57
N GLY A 155 13.40 -4.60 4.12
CA GLY A 155 12.85 -5.95 4.22
C GLY A 155 12.55 -6.60 2.85
N THR A 156 12.04 -5.82 1.90
CA THR A 156 11.81 -6.27 0.52
C THR A 156 13.13 -6.50 -0.22
N HIS A 157 14.09 -5.60 -0.04
CA HIS A 157 15.44 -5.77 -0.58
C HIS A 157 16.09 -7.06 -0.05
N ALA A 158 16.06 -7.31 1.26
CA ALA A 158 16.60 -8.53 1.87
C ALA A 158 15.85 -9.80 1.40
N LEU A 159 14.54 -9.71 1.20
CA LEU A 159 13.72 -10.80 0.65
C LEU A 159 14.20 -11.20 -0.76
N LEU A 160 14.37 -10.22 -1.65
CA LEU A 160 14.77 -10.44 -3.05
C LEU A 160 16.26 -10.76 -3.22
N SER A 161 17.15 -10.13 -2.45
CA SER A 161 18.61 -10.28 -2.61
C SER A 161 19.21 -11.47 -1.86
N ARG A 162 18.55 -11.93 -0.78
CA ARG A 162 19.12 -12.98 0.10
C ARG A 162 18.18 -14.15 0.32
N PHE A 163 16.95 -13.88 0.78
CA PHE A 163 16.07 -14.96 1.23
C PHE A 163 15.58 -15.83 0.07
N LEU A 164 14.94 -15.23 -0.95
CA LEU A 164 14.37 -15.96 -2.08
C LEU A 164 15.41 -16.67 -2.96
N PRO A 165 16.61 -16.10 -3.24
CA PRO A 165 17.69 -16.84 -3.91
C PRO A 165 18.07 -18.12 -3.16
N ARG A 166 18.21 -18.04 -1.83
CA ARG A 166 18.59 -19.18 -1.00
C ARG A 166 17.50 -20.26 -0.90
N THR A 167 16.23 -19.85 -0.80
CA THR A 167 15.12 -20.79 -0.51
C THR A 167 14.44 -21.34 -1.75
N SER A 168 14.50 -20.63 -2.87
CA SER A 168 13.74 -20.96 -4.09
C SER A 168 14.52 -20.76 -5.39
N GLY A 169 15.76 -20.25 -5.33
CA GLY A 169 16.56 -19.95 -6.51
C GLY A 169 16.07 -18.72 -7.31
N VAL A 170 15.04 -18.01 -6.84
CA VAL A 170 14.57 -16.77 -7.48
C VAL A 170 15.69 -15.73 -7.45
N GLN A 171 15.96 -15.13 -8.60
CA GLN A 171 16.99 -14.10 -8.75
C GLN A 171 16.34 -12.73 -8.96
N ALA A 172 17.02 -11.68 -8.51
CA ALA A 172 16.61 -10.30 -8.75
C ALA A 172 17.75 -9.50 -9.38
N THR A 173 17.42 -8.68 -10.39
CA THR A 173 18.32 -7.65 -10.93
C THR A 173 17.81 -6.27 -10.47
N PHE A 174 18.62 -5.56 -9.70
CA PHE A 174 18.28 -4.24 -9.18
C PHE A 174 18.74 -3.13 -10.12
N VAL A 175 17.82 -2.28 -10.56
CA VAL A 175 18.08 -1.21 -11.54
C VAL A 175 17.58 0.15 -11.05
N ASP A 176 18.08 1.20 -11.70
CA ASP A 176 17.41 2.49 -11.63
C ASP A 176 16.16 2.42 -12.50
N THR A 177 14.98 2.56 -11.89
CA THR A 177 13.71 2.43 -12.60
C THR A 177 13.29 3.71 -13.32
N ASP A 178 14.04 4.80 -13.15
CA ASP A 178 13.87 6.00 -13.97
C ASP A 178 14.55 5.89 -15.34
N ASP A 179 15.49 4.95 -15.49
CA ASP A 179 16.16 4.65 -16.75
C ASP A 179 15.47 3.47 -17.46
N GLU A 180 14.59 3.80 -18.41
CA GLU A 180 13.89 2.79 -19.23
C GLU A 180 14.86 1.83 -19.93
N ALA A 181 16.01 2.31 -20.40
CA ALA A 181 16.99 1.46 -21.08
C ALA A 181 17.64 0.47 -20.11
N ALA A 182 17.94 0.90 -18.88
CA ALA A 182 18.45 0.01 -17.83
C ALA A 182 17.41 -1.05 -17.43
N VAL A 183 16.13 -0.67 -17.29
CA VAL A 183 15.04 -1.62 -17.01
C VAL A 183 14.94 -2.66 -18.13
N ARG A 184 14.95 -2.22 -19.40
CA ARG A 184 14.91 -3.13 -20.56
C ARG A 184 16.11 -4.06 -20.62
N ALA A 185 17.31 -3.55 -20.34
CA ALA A 185 18.54 -4.36 -20.35
C ALA A 185 18.55 -5.42 -19.24
N ALA A 186 17.88 -5.16 -18.11
CA ALA A 186 17.76 -6.13 -17.02
C ALA A 186 16.71 -7.21 -17.27
N ILE A 187 15.81 -7.02 -18.23
CA ILE A 187 14.82 -8.05 -18.60
C ILE A 187 15.54 -9.21 -19.28
N ARG A 188 15.37 -10.39 -18.68
CA ARG A 188 15.73 -11.70 -19.25
C ARG A 188 14.50 -12.28 -19.95
N PRO A 189 14.47 -12.35 -21.29
CA PRO A 189 13.30 -12.83 -22.03
C PRO A 189 12.88 -14.24 -21.61
N GLY A 190 11.58 -14.45 -21.34
CA GLY A 190 11.03 -15.74 -20.91
C GLY A 190 11.28 -16.13 -19.44
N GLU A 191 12.28 -15.53 -18.79
CA GLU A 191 12.61 -15.79 -17.38
C GLU A 191 12.06 -14.73 -16.42
N THR A 192 12.05 -13.47 -16.86
CA THR A 192 11.57 -12.34 -16.02
C THR A 192 10.06 -12.40 -15.89
N ARG A 193 9.58 -12.61 -14.67
CA ARG A 193 8.15 -12.77 -14.39
C ARG A 193 7.48 -11.48 -13.96
N LEU A 194 8.22 -10.60 -13.28
CA LEU A 194 7.69 -9.30 -12.87
C LEU A 194 8.76 -8.24 -12.71
N VAL A 195 8.31 -6.99 -12.83
CA VAL A 195 8.99 -5.77 -12.41
C VAL A 195 8.39 -5.34 -11.06
N TYR A 196 9.22 -5.07 -10.06
CA TYR A 196 8.80 -4.67 -8.71
C TYR A 196 9.30 -3.26 -8.36
N VAL A 197 8.38 -2.36 -7.98
CA VAL A 197 8.71 -0.99 -7.56
C VAL A 197 7.86 -0.52 -6.38
N GLU A 198 8.34 0.51 -5.69
CA GLU A 198 7.53 1.34 -4.80
C GLU A 198 7.06 2.57 -5.56
N THR A 199 5.81 3.01 -5.35
CA THR A 199 5.30 4.26 -5.97
C THR A 199 6.16 5.45 -5.57
N MET A 200 6.55 5.50 -4.29
CA MET A 200 7.48 6.47 -3.73
C MET A 200 8.54 5.72 -2.91
N SER A 201 9.82 5.89 -3.25
CA SER A 201 10.92 5.15 -2.64
C SER A 201 11.22 5.61 -1.22
N ASN A 202 11.59 4.67 -0.36
CA ASN A 202 12.18 4.96 0.94
C ASN A 202 13.73 4.91 0.87
N PRO A 203 14.49 5.89 1.41
CA PRO A 203 14.07 7.17 1.98
C PRO A 203 14.13 8.34 0.98
N THR A 204 14.52 8.12 -0.28
CA THR A 204 14.84 9.20 -1.23
C THR A 204 13.63 9.91 -1.80
N LEU A 205 12.42 9.37 -1.62
CA LEU A 205 11.16 9.90 -2.12
C LEU A 205 11.13 10.08 -3.65
N ALA A 206 11.94 9.29 -4.37
CA ALA A 206 11.83 9.18 -5.82
C ALA A 206 10.47 8.56 -6.17
N VAL A 207 9.85 9.02 -7.26
CA VAL A 207 8.47 8.62 -7.61
C VAL A 207 8.55 7.81 -8.89
N ALA A 208 8.19 6.53 -8.86
CA ALA A 208 8.31 5.64 -10.00
C ALA A 208 7.40 6.05 -11.17
N ASP A 209 7.88 5.93 -12.41
CA ASP A 209 7.06 6.12 -13.62
C ASP A 209 6.22 4.86 -13.90
N ILE A 210 5.08 4.73 -13.21
CA ILE A 210 4.24 3.53 -13.30
C ILE A 210 3.77 3.24 -14.73
N PRO A 211 3.28 4.22 -15.52
CA PRO A 211 2.89 3.97 -16.91
C PRO A 211 4.02 3.46 -17.79
N MET A 212 5.23 4.05 -17.67
CA MET A 212 6.40 3.57 -18.42
C MET A 212 6.77 2.15 -18.02
N LEU A 213 6.86 1.88 -16.72
CA LEU A 213 7.25 0.56 -16.20
C LEU A 213 6.22 -0.51 -16.55
N ALA A 214 4.93 -0.19 -16.53
CA ALA A 214 3.86 -1.09 -16.91
C ALA A 214 4.02 -1.50 -18.38
N ARG A 215 4.22 -0.52 -19.27
CA ARG A 215 4.46 -0.76 -20.69
C ARG A 215 5.68 -1.64 -20.92
N VAL A 216 6.82 -1.33 -20.30
CA VAL A 216 8.06 -2.11 -20.44
C VAL A 216 7.88 -3.55 -19.93
N ALA A 217 7.21 -3.73 -18.79
CA ALA A 217 6.93 -5.06 -18.23
C ALA A 217 6.03 -5.87 -19.17
N HIS A 218 4.93 -5.27 -19.65
CA HIS A 218 3.96 -5.94 -20.51
C HIS A 218 4.54 -6.29 -21.88
N GLU A 219 5.36 -5.43 -22.48
CA GLU A 219 6.09 -5.73 -23.73
C GLU A 219 7.00 -6.98 -23.60
N ALA A 220 7.49 -7.28 -22.39
CA ALA A 220 8.30 -8.45 -22.11
C ALA A 220 7.49 -9.67 -21.61
N GLY A 221 6.16 -9.56 -21.52
CA GLY A 221 5.30 -10.60 -20.94
C GLY A 221 5.41 -10.74 -19.41
N ALA A 222 6.03 -9.78 -18.75
CA ALA A 222 6.14 -9.69 -17.30
C ALA A 222 5.00 -8.86 -16.70
N LYS A 223 4.76 -9.01 -15.39
CA LYS A 223 3.79 -8.21 -14.63
C LYS A 223 4.45 -7.01 -13.96
N LEU A 224 3.71 -5.93 -13.72
CA LEU A 224 4.15 -4.85 -12.84
C LEU A 224 3.49 -5.00 -11.46
N VAL A 225 4.32 -5.15 -10.43
CA VAL A 225 3.90 -5.13 -9.02
C VAL A 225 4.35 -3.81 -8.39
N VAL A 226 3.41 -3.07 -7.82
CA VAL A 226 3.67 -1.77 -7.19
C VAL A 226 3.32 -1.81 -5.71
N ASP A 227 4.28 -1.50 -4.86
CA ASP A 227 4.03 -1.18 -3.46
C ASP A 227 3.58 0.29 -3.35
N ASN A 228 2.35 0.51 -2.87
CA ASN A 228 1.73 1.83 -2.78
C ASN A 228 1.61 2.33 -1.33
N THR A 229 2.39 1.76 -0.42
CA THR A 229 2.32 2.03 1.04
C THR A 229 2.45 3.51 1.41
N PHE A 230 3.26 4.30 0.70
CA PHE A 230 3.53 5.71 1.02
C PHE A 230 2.49 6.67 0.43
N THR A 231 1.72 6.21 -0.55
CA THR A 231 0.84 7.04 -1.37
C THR A 231 -0.58 6.48 -1.48
N PRO A 232 -1.16 5.84 -0.43
CA PRO A 232 -2.55 5.40 -0.52
C PRO A 232 -3.44 6.63 -0.76
N VAL A 233 -4.47 6.48 -1.58
CA VAL A 233 -5.32 7.54 -2.18
C VAL A 233 -4.61 8.59 -3.03
N VAL A 234 -3.35 8.92 -2.76
CA VAL A 234 -2.58 9.92 -3.52
C VAL A 234 -2.33 9.42 -4.95
N VAL A 235 -1.99 8.15 -5.11
CA VAL A 235 -1.80 7.49 -6.41
C VAL A 235 -2.62 6.20 -6.41
N SER A 236 -3.21 5.85 -7.56
CA SER A 236 -3.87 4.56 -7.78
C SER A 236 -3.13 3.77 -8.86
N PRO A 237 -2.05 3.02 -8.52
CA PRO A 237 -1.18 2.38 -9.51
C PRO A 237 -1.91 1.44 -10.46
N ALA A 238 -2.98 0.76 -10.02
CA ALA A 238 -3.77 -0.12 -10.88
C ALA A 238 -4.40 0.63 -12.07
N ARG A 239 -4.75 1.91 -11.90
CA ARG A 239 -5.28 2.76 -12.98
C ARG A 239 -4.20 3.26 -13.93
N LEU A 240 -2.94 3.14 -13.53
CA LEU A 240 -1.76 3.57 -14.28
C LEU A 240 -1.05 2.39 -14.98
N GLY A 241 -1.60 1.17 -14.87
CA GLY A 241 -1.10 -0.02 -15.56
C GLY A 241 -0.46 -1.09 -14.67
N ALA A 242 -0.42 -0.91 -13.34
CA ALA A 242 0.04 -1.96 -12.44
C ALA A 242 -0.88 -3.19 -12.46
N ASP A 243 -0.31 -4.38 -12.55
CA ASP A 243 -1.07 -5.64 -12.45
C ASP A 243 -1.48 -5.94 -11.02
N VAL A 244 -0.61 -5.63 -10.05
CA VAL A 244 -0.81 -5.92 -8.64
C VAL A 244 -0.34 -4.73 -7.81
N VAL A 245 -1.17 -4.33 -6.86
CA VAL A 245 -0.82 -3.32 -5.86
C VAL A 245 -0.71 -3.98 -4.49
N VAL A 246 0.40 -3.78 -3.80
CA VAL A 246 0.60 -4.26 -2.44
C VAL A 246 0.70 -3.09 -1.46
N HIS A 247 0.25 -3.33 -0.24
CA HIS A 247 0.29 -2.34 0.85
C HIS A 247 0.81 -2.95 2.13
N SER A 248 1.62 -2.19 2.85
CA SER A 248 1.73 -2.28 4.30
C SER A 248 0.60 -1.46 4.93
N VAL A 249 -0.52 -2.14 5.20
CA VAL A 249 -1.70 -1.53 5.84
C VAL A 249 -1.37 -0.97 7.22
N SER A 250 -0.31 -1.48 7.87
CA SER A 250 0.24 -0.99 9.13
C SER A 250 0.59 0.50 9.19
N LYS A 251 0.67 1.17 8.03
CA LYS A 251 1.17 2.53 7.86
C LYS A 251 0.04 3.55 7.79
N PHE A 252 0.01 4.36 6.73
CA PHE A 252 -1.01 5.38 6.53
C PHE A 252 -2.44 4.82 6.54
N ILE A 253 -2.67 3.61 6.04
CA ILE A 253 -4.02 3.02 6.02
C ILE A 253 -4.55 2.83 7.45
N SER A 254 -3.81 2.12 8.31
CA SER A 254 -4.16 1.97 9.73
C SER A 254 -4.13 3.31 10.48
N GLY A 255 -3.06 4.10 10.32
CA GLY A 255 -2.91 5.42 10.94
C GLY A 255 -2.67 5.44 12.45
N GLY A 256 -2.81 4.30 13.13
CA GLY A 256 -2.78 4.19 14.60
C GLY A 256 -1.47 3.66 15.19
N ALA A 257 -0.51 3.23 14.36
CA ALA A 257 0.75 2.61 14.81
C ALA A 257 0.57 1.42 15.79
N ASP A 258 -0.56 0.72 15.68
CA ASP A 258 -1.05 -0.30 16.62
C ASP A 258 -1.36 -1.64 15.94
N ILE A 259 -1.50 -1.65 14.62
CA ILE A 259 -1.86 -2.83 13.82
C ILE A 259 -0.74 -3.15 12.82
N ILE A 260 -0.36 -4.43 12.74
CA ILE A 260 0.41 -4.96 11.62
C ILE A 260 -0.53 -5.69 10.67
N ALA A 261 -0.53 -5.28 9.40
CA ALA A 261 -1.41 -5.81 8.37
C ALA A 261 -0.85 -5.53 6.97
N GLY A 262 -1.28 -6.31 5.99
CA GLY A 262 -0.99 -6.08 4.57
C GLY A 262 -2.22 -6.22 3.71
N ALA A 263 -2.11 -5.81 2.45
CA ALA A 263 -3.12 -6.07 1.43
C ALA A 263 -2.48 -6.32 0.07
N ILE A 264 -3.14 -7.17 -0.72
CA ILE A 264 -2.84 -7.43 -2.12
C ILE A 264 -4.10 -7.06 -2.90
N CYS A 265 -3.99 -6.14 -3.86
CA CYS A 265 -5.10 -5.67 -4.69
C CYS A 265 -4.77 -5.98 -6.16
N GLY A 266 -5.72 -6.55 -6.91
CA GLY A 266 -5.48 -6.92 -8.30
C GLY A 266 -6.69 -7.58 -8.97
N PRO A 267 -6.47 -8.32 -10.07
CA PRO A 267 -7.51 -9.11 -10.72
C PRO A 267 -8.09 -10.17 -9.79
N ALA A 268 -9.39 -10.44 -9.91
CA ALA A 268 -10.04 -11.50 -9.14
C ALA A 268 -9.42 -12.88 -9.45
N SER A 269 -9.01 -13.09 -10.71
CA SER A 269 -8.32 -14.32 -11.14
C SER A 269 -7.03 -14.58 -10.38
N LEU A 270 -6.23 -13.55 -10.08
CA LEU A 270 -4.99 -13.69 -9.31
C LEU A 270 -5.29 -13.98 -7.83
N VAL A 271 -6.22 -13.24 -7.21
CA VAL A 271 -6.56 -13.49 -5.80
C VAL A 271 -7.12 -14.90 -5.62
N ASN A 272 -7.95 -15.36 -6.56
CA ASN A 272 -8.48 -16.72 -6.56
C ASN A 272 -7.38 -17.77 -6.77
N SER A 273 -6.42 -17.55 -7.68
CA SER A 273 -5.31 -18.50 -7.85
C SER A 273 -4.40 -18.55 -6.63
N MET A 274 -4.21 -17.42 -5.94
CA MET A 274 -3.46 -17.38 -4.67
C MET A 274 -4.18 -18.12 -3.54
N MET A 275 -5.49 -18.32 -3.66
CA MET A 275 -6.34 -19.07 -2.73
C MET A 275 -6.53 -20.54 -3.11
N ASP A 276 -5.91 -21.01 -4.19
CA ASP A 276 -5.99 -22.42 -4.57
C ASP A 276 -5.45 -23.34 -3.47
N LEU A 277 -6.10 -24.49 -3.29
CA LEU A 277 -5.80 -25.45 -2.22
C LEU A 277 -4.50 -26.24 -2.44
N GLN A 278 -3.99 -26.30 -3.66
CA GLN A 278 -2.86 -27.12 -4.05
C GLN A 278 -1.60 -26.29 -4.34
N ASP A 279 -1.75 -25.09 -4.90
CA ASP A 279 -0.62 -24.25 -5.30
C ASP A 279 -0.72 -22.77 -4.88
N GLY A 280 -1.82 -22.36 -4.24
CA GLY A 280 -2.08 -20.98 -3.88
C GLY A 280 -1.19 -20.48 -2.72
N ALA A 281 -0.39 -19.44 -2.96
CA ALA A 281 0.53 -18.92 -1.97
C ALA A 281 -0.17 -18.38 -0.70
N LEU A 282 -1.34 -17.74 -0.81
CA LEU A 282 -2.10 -17.28 0.36
C LEU A 282 -2.68 -18.45 1.14
N MET A 283 -3.23 -19.44 0.44
CA MET A 283 -3.83 -20.61 1.07
C MET A 283 -2.79 -21.42 1.85
N LEU A 284 -1.64 -21.70 1.23
CA LEU A 284 -0.64 -22.63 1.75
C LEU A 284 0.32 -22.01 2.75
N LEU A 285 0.75 -20.75 2.53
CA LEU A 285 1.59 -20.04 3.50
C LEU A 285 0.75 -19.48 4.66
N GLY A 286 -0.56 -19.34 4.46
CA GLY A 286 -1.54 -19.02 5.48
C GLY A 286 -1.36 -17.68 6.21
N PRO A 287 -1.02 -16.54 5.55
CA PRO A 287 -0.88 -15.25 6.23
C PRO A 287 -2.25 -14.61 6.53
N THR A 288 -3.10 -15.34 7.25
CA THR A 288 -4.51 -15.01 7.49
C THR A 288 -4.63 -13.84 8.45
N MET A 289 -5.41 -12.83 8.07
CA MET A 289 -5.73 -11.70 8.94
C MET A 289 -6.78 -12.10 10.00
N ASN A 290 -6.62 -11.57 11.22
CA ASN A 290 -7.61 -11.72 12.28
C ASN A 290 -8.86 -10.85 11.99
N ALA A 291 -10.06 -11.40 12.17
CA ALA A 291 -11.32 -10.69 11.90
C ALA A 291 -11.51 -9.42 12.76
N LYS A 292 -11.04 -9.39 14.01
CA LYS A 292 -11.07 -8.19 14.86
C LYS A 292 -10.23 -7.08 14.27
N VAL A 293 -9.01 -7.41 13.84
CA VAL A 293 -8.11 -6.48 13.14
C VAL A 293 -8.76 -5.98 11.84
N ALA A 294 -9.40 -6.86 11.08
CA ALA A 294 -10.09 -6.48 9.86
C ALA A 294 -11.25 -5.50 10.13
N SER A 295 -12.05 -5.73 11.16
CA SER A 295 -13.14 -4.82 11.56
C SER A 295 -12.62 -3.45 11.99
N GLU A 296 -11.53 -3.41 12.76
CA GLU A 296 -10.91 -2.14 13.18
C GLU A 296 -10.40 -1.36 11.96
N LEU A 297 -9.71 -2.02 11.04
CA LEU A 297 -9.20 -1.40 9.81
C LEU A 297 -10.34 -0.93 8.90
N ALA A 298 -11.42 -1.72 8.77
CA ALA A 298 -12.58 -1.36 7.97
C ALA A 298 -13.26 -0.08 8.48
N GLY A 299 -13.23 0.14 9.80
CA GLY A 299 -13.66 1.41 10.42
C GLY A 299 -12.73 2.59 10.12
N ARG A 300 -11.45 2.34 9.75
CA ARG A 300 -10.43 3.38 9.54
C ARG A 300 -10.27 3.85 8.09
N LEU A 301 -10.68 3.02 7.13
CA LEU A 301 -10.61 3.32 5.70
C LEU A 301 -11.48 4.53 5.28
N PRO A 302 -12.74 4.68 5.75
CA PRO A 302 -13.59 5.80 5.32
C PRO A 302 -13.01 7.18 5.60
N HIS A 303 -12.19 7.32 6.65
CA HIS A 303 -11.55 8.59 7.00
C HIS A 303 -10.07 8.65 6.59
N LEU A 304 -9.55 7.66 5.86
CA LEU A 304 -8.21 7.70 5.25
C LEU A 304 -8.03 8.87 4.28
N PRO A 305 -8.98 9.18 3.36
CA PRO A 305 -8.86 10.33 2.46
C PRO A 305 -8.61 11.64 3.20
N LEU A 306 -9.38 11.91 4.26
CA LEU A 306 -9.24 13.12 5.09
C LEU A 306 -7.87 13.19 5.78
N ARG A 307 -7.41 12.07 6.34
CA ARG A 307 -6.09 12.00 6.98
C ARG A 307 -4.96 12.26 5.99
N MET A 308 -5.03 11.66 4.79
CA MET A 308 -4.00 11.83 3.75
C MET A 308 -3.94 13.26 3.22
N GLN A 309 -5.09 13.92 3.05
CA GLN A 309 -5.13 15.35 2.72
C GLN A 309 -4.41 16.20 3.76
N GLU A 310 -4.69 15.98 5.05
CA GLU A 310 -4.07 16.78 6.11
C GLU A 310 -2.58 16.46 6.29
N HIS A 311 -2.19 15.18 6.21
CA HIS A 311 -0.79 14.77 6.15
C HIS A 311 -0.04 15.51 5.03
N SER A 312 -0.61 15.51 3.81
CA SER A 312 0.02 16.16 2.68
C SER A 312 0.06 17.67 2.80
N ARG A 313 -1.03 18.30 3.26
CA ARG A 313 -1.09 19.76 3.44
C ARG A 313 -0.01 20.24 4.41
N ARG A 314 0.16 19.53 5.53
CA ARG A 314 1.18 19.87 6.53
C ARG A 314 2.60 19.59 6.02
N ALA A 315 2.82 18.45 5.36
CA ALA A 315 4.13 18.13 4.79
C ALA A 315 4.57 19.18 3.76
N ALA A 316 3.66 19.63 2.90
CA ALA A 316 3.93 20.70 1.93
C ALA A 316 4.30 22.02 2.61
N GLU A 317 3.55 22.43 3.63
CA GLU A 317 3.82 23.68 4.34
C GLU A 317 5.14 23.61 5.13
N PHE A 318 5.40 22.51 5.84
CA PHE A 318 6.65 22.31 6.57
C PHE A 318 7.83 22.27 5.62
N ALA A 319 7.75 21.55 4.50
CA ALA A 319 8.80 21.53 3.50
C ALA A 319 9.08 22.93 2.94
N ALA A 320 8.04 23.70 2.59
CA ALA A 320 8.19 25.06 2.08
C ALA A 320 8.83 26.01 3.12
N ARG A 321 8.40 25.95 4.39
CA ARG A 321 8.97 26.77 5.46
C ARG A 321 10.43 26.41 5.76
N MET A 322 10.74 25.12 5.85
CA MET A 322 12.11 24.63 6.04
C MET A 322 13.02 25.10 4.89
N ARG A 323 12.54 25.04 3.64
CA ARG A 323 13.28 25.58 2.47
C ARG A 323 13.53 27.08 2.59
N ARG A 324 12.53 27.88 3.02
CA ARG A 324 12.70 29.33 3.28
C ARG A 324 13.74 29.63 4.36
N GLN A 325 13.92 28.73 5.32
CA GLN A 325 14.98 28.82 6.34
C GLN A 325 16.36 28.32 5.85
N GLY A 326 16.50 27.97 4.57
CA GLY A 326 17.76 27.49 4.00
C GLY A 326 18.09 26.02 4.30
N LEU A 327 17.13 25.25 4.84
CA LEU A 327 17.33 23.83 5.09
C LEU A 327 17.25 23.02 3.80
N ARG A 328 18.01 21.92 3.75
CA ARG A 328 18.01 20.97 2.63
C ARG A 328 16.89 19.95 2.84
N VAL A 329 15.81 20.11 2.08
CA VAL A 329 14.60 19.29 2.21
C VAL A 329 14.28 18.62 0.88
N THR A 330 13.96 17.33 0.95
CA THR A 330 13.41 16.57 -0.15
C THR A 330 11.93 16.32 0.12
N TYR A 331 11.06 16.83 -0.75
CA TYR A 331 9.63 16.57 -0.71
C TYR A 331 9.07 16.57 -2.14
N PRO A 332 8.38 15.50 -2.58
CA PRO A 332 7.85 15.42 -3.96
C PRO A 332 6.85 16.51 -4.34
N GLY A 333 6.22 17.15 -3.35
CA GLY A 333 5.32 18.29 -3.58
C GLY A 333 6.03 19.62 -3.83
N LEU A 334 7.35 19.71 -3.67
CA LEU A 334 8.10 20.93 -4.00
C LEU A 334 8.38 21.01 -5.50
N PRO A 335 8.29 22.20 -6.15
CA PRO A 335 8.52 22.35 -7.59
C PRO A 335 9.91 21.97 -8.08
N ASP A 336 10.93 22.03 -7.22
CA ASP A 336 12.32 21.68 -7.53
C ASP A 336 12.62 20.19 -7.34
N HIS A 337 11.66 19.39 -6.87
CA HIS A 337 11.84 17.94 -6.80
C HIS A 337 11.89 17.35 -8.21
N PRO A 338 12.87 16.49 -8.56
CA PRO A 338 13.02 15.94 -9.91
C PRO A 338 11.75 15.28 -10.46
N HIS A 339 10.96 14.66 -9.58
CA HIS A 339 9.74 13.94 -9.95
C HIS A 339 8.44 14.67 -9.62
N HIS A 340 8.48 15.99 -9.34
CA HIS A 340 7.30 16.78 -9.01
C HIS A 340 6.22 16.70 -10.10
N ALA A 341 6.62 16.98 -11.35
CA ALA A 341 5.69 16.96 -12.48
C ALA A 341 5.10 15.56 -12.72
N ARG A 342 5.92 14.52 -12.56
CA ARG A 342 5.49 13.12 -12.70
C ARG A 342 4.44 12.76 -11.65
N LEU A 343 4.69 13.07 -10.37
CA LEU A 343 3.72 12.82 -9.31
C LEU A 343 2.41 13.56 -9.56
N ARG A 344 2.47 14.82 -9.99
CA ARG A 344 1.28 15.62 -10.31
C ARG A 344 0.47 15.03 -11.49
N ALA A 345 1.15 14.44 -12.48
CA ALA A 345 0.49 13.81 -13.62
C ALA A 345 -0.18 12.47 -13.26
N MET A 346 0.39 11.71 -12.34
CA MET A 346 -0.12 10.40 -11.91
C MET A 346 -1.09 10.46 -10.73
N GLY A 347 -1.02 11.52 -9.93
CA GLY A 347 -1.75 11.63 -8.67
C GLY A 347 -3.24 11.91 -8.83
N ASN A 348 -4.03 11.36 -7.91
CA ASN A 348 -5.44 11.67 -7.78
C ASN A 348 -5.61 13.13 -7.29
N PRO A 349 -6.50 13.94 -7.90
CA PRO A 349 -6.69 15.33 -7.51
C PRO A 349 -7.13 15.48 -6.04
N GLY A 350 -6.64 16.51 -5.37
CA GLY A 350 -7.11 16.88 -4.02
C GLY A 350 -6.43 16.17 -2.85
N TYR A 351 -5.48 15.24 -3.08
CA TYR A 351 -4.75 14.53 -2.01
C TYR A 351 -3.30 14.99 -1.79
N GLY A 352 -2.79 15.87 -2.67
CA GLY A 352 -1.44 16.43 -2.57
C GLY A 352 -0.33 15.43 -2.93
N ALA A 353 0.79 15.46 -2.20
CA ALA A 353 2.00 14.67 -2.45
C ALA A 353 2.38 13.72 -1.30
N GLY A 354 1.43 13.43 -0.39
CA GLY A 354 1.64 12.52 0.74
C GLY A 354 2.33 13.17 1.95
N GLY A 355 2.45 12.41 3.04
CA GLY A 355 2.92 12.88 4.35
C GLY A 355 4.40 12.67 4.66
N MET A 356 5.20 12.24 3.68
CA MET A 356 6.62 11.92 3.86
C MET A 356 7.49 13.06 3.35
N LEU A 357 8.47 13.49 4.15
CA LEU A 357 9.54 14.41 3.72
C LEU A 357 10.88 14.00 4.33
N CYS A 358 11.98 14.47 3.75
CA CYS A 358 13.32 14.25 4.30
C CYS A 358 14.04 15.58 4.52
N LEU A 359 14.79 15.67 5.63
CA LEU A 359 15.60 16.81 6.03
C LEU A 359 17.05 16.36 6.16
N ASP A 360 17.95 16.92 5.35
CA ASP A 360 19.37 16.56 5.33
C ASP A 360 20.21 17.49 6.23
N MET A 361 20.59 16.97 7.40
CA MET A 361 21.41 17.66 8.39
C MET A 361 22.92 17.51 8.16
N GLY A 362 23.33 16.81 7.11
CA GLY A 362 24.71 16.59 6.68
C GLY A 362 25.38 15.45 7.44
N THR A 363 25.40 15.54 8.77
CA THR A 363 26.01 14.54 9.65
C THR A 363 25.00 13.92 10.59
N GLU A 364 25.28 12.70 11.04
CA GLU A 364 24.46 11.97 11.98
C GLU A 364 24.34 12.70 13.33
N GLU A 365 25.42 13.33 13.79
CA GLU A 365 25.44 14.08 15.06
C GLU A 365 24.49 15.27 15.03
N ARG A 366 24.48 16.01 13.91
CA ARG A 366 23.54 17.12 13.69
C ARG A 366 22.10 16.61 13.62
N ALA A 367 21.87 15.48 12.93
CA ALA A 367 20.56 14.87 12.84
C ALA A 367 20.03 14.42 14.21
N ASN A 368 20.85 13.68 14.97
CA ASN A 368 20.50 13.16 16.29
C ASN A 368 20.24 14.28 17.30
N ARG A 369 21.03 15.35 17.27
CA ARG A 369 20.83 16.52 18.13
C ARG A 369 19.53 17.26 17.81
N LEU A 370 19.21 17.46 16.53
CA LEU A 370 17.92 18.04 16.14
C LEU A 370 16.76 17.16 16.61
N MET A 371 16.80 15.86 16.32
CA MET A 371 15.74 14.92 16.74
C MET A 371 15.58 14.86 18.26
N TYR A 372 16.67 14.96 19.03
CA TYR A 372 16.61 15.05 20.49
C TYR A 372 15.77 16.24 20.94
N HIS A 373 16.01 17.44 20.40
CA HIS A 373 15.24 18.63 20.76
C HIS A 373 13.79 18.58 20.24
N LEU A 374 13.59 18.02 19.04
CA LEU A 374 12.26 17.82 18.48
C LEU A 374 11.40 16.93 19.38
N GLN A 375 11.94 15.82 19.91
CA GLN A 375 11.18 14.94 20.80
C GLN A 375 11.18 15.43 22.25
N ASN A 376 12.36 15.56 22.85
CA ASN A 376 12.53 15.63 24.31
C ASN A 376 12.44 17.05 24.87
N THR A 377 12.45 18.08 24.02
CA THR A 377 12.36 19.48 24.47
C THR A 377 11.11 20.20 23.96
N THR A 378 10.79 20.02 22.69
CA THR A 378 9.71 20.78 22.03
C THR A 378 8.47 19.95 21.75
N GLN A 379 8.55 18.62 21.86
CA GLN A 379 7.45 17.70 21.61
C GLN A 379 6.85 17.82 20.19
N PHE A 380 7.68 18.14 19.20
CA PHE A 380 7.29 18.21 17.78
C PHE A 380 6.85 16.86 17.22
N GLY A 381 7.51 15.77 17.66
CA GLY A 381 7.28 14.42 17.16
C GLY A 381 8.11 13.38 17.91
N LEU A 382 8.08 12.14 17.43
CA LEU A 382 8.65 10.96 18.07
C LEU A 382 9.73 10.33 17.20
N MET A 383 10.84 9.92 17.80
CA MET A 383 11.89 9.14 17.17
C MET A 383 11.42 7.69 17.03
N ALA A 384 10.99 7.30 15.82
CA ALA A 384 10.51 5.95 15.51
C ALA A 384 10.66 5.63 14.02
N VAL A 385 10.91 4.35 13.71
CA VAL A 385 11.15 3.87 12.33
C VAL A 385 9.88 3.68 11.50
N SER A 386 8.68 3.83 12.09
CA SER A 386 7.41 3.71 11.38
C SER A 386 7.00 5.04 10.71
N LEU A 387 5.81 5.05 10.09
CA LEU A 387 5.23 6.19 9.39
C LEU A 387 3.70 6.06 9.29
N GLY A 388 3.05 7.15 8.90
CA GLY A 388 1.60 7.25 8.75
C GLY A 388 0.83 7.44 10.04
N TYR A 389 1.51 7.69 11.16
CA TYR A 389 0.87 7.92 12.46
C TYR A 389 0.30 9.34 12.58
N TYR A 390 -0.68 9.54 13.46
CA TYR A 390 -1.27 10.86 13.69
C TYR A 390 -0.27 11.88 14.25
N ASP A 391 0.77 11.44 14.95
CA ASP A 391 1.87 12.31 15.38
C ASP A 391 3.09 12.17 14.45
N THR A 392 3.92 13.21 14.39
CA THR A 392 5.08 13.20 13.50
C THR A 392 6.08 12.16 13.98
N LEU A 393 6.47 11.23 13.10
CA LEU A 393 7.53 10.26 13.36
C LEU A 393 8.79 10.64 12.60
N MET A 394 9.96 10.49 13.22
CA MET A 394 11.24 10.82 12.63
C MET A 394 12.30 9.74 12.90
N SER A 395 13.20 9.54 11.95
CA SER A 395 14.33 8.61 12.09
C SER A 395 15.52 9.08 11.26
N CYS A 396 16.74 8.91 11.77
CA CYS A 396 17.95 9.09 10.97
C CYS A 396 18.11 7.88 10.02
N SER A 397 17.67 8.04 8.78
CA SER A 397 17.58 6.95 7.80
C SER A 397 18.93 6.52 7.24
N GLY A 398 19.96 7.38 7.30
CA GLY A 398 21.33 7.04 6.88
C GLY A 398 21.88 5.76 7.54
N ASN A 399 21.46 5.49 8.78
CA ASN A 399 21.94 4.35 9.58
C ASN A 399 20.83 3.37 10.03
N SER A 400 19.55 3.67 9.85
CA SER A 400 18.45 2.82 10.34
C SER A 400 17.76 2.06 9.21
N THR A 401 16.85 2.70 8.47
CA THR A 401 15.99 2.02 7.48
C THR A 401 16.71 1.64 6.18
N SER A 402 17.89 2.20 5.94
CA SER A 402 18.76 1.91 4.80
C SER A 402 20.03 1.16 5.21
N SER A 403 20.08 0.63 6.45
CA SER A 403 21.23 -0.12 6.97
C SER A 403 21.60 -1.34 6.13
N GLU A 404 20.62 -1.89 5.40
CA GLU A 404 20.77 -3.06 4.55
C GLU A 404 21.37 -2.73 3.16
N MET A 405 21.52 -1.45 2.81
CA MET A 405 22.19 -1.02 1.57
C MET A 405 23.69 -0.87 1.79
N ASP A 406 24.49 -1.23 0.78
CA ASP A 406 25.93 -1.02 0.82
C ASP A 406 26.29 0.49 0.76
N PRO A 407 27.42 0.93 1.33
CA PRO A 407 27.79 2.35 1.40
C PRO A 407 27.83 3.04 0.02
N GLU A 408 28.28 2.34 -1.02
CA GLU A 408 28.30 2.86 -2.39
C GLU A 408 26.89 3.08 -2.94
N ASP A 409 25.94 2.21 -2.61
CA ASP A 409 24.53 2.37 -3.00
C ASP A 409 23.86 3.52 -2.26
N ARG A 410 24.16 3.70 -0.96
CA ARG A 410 23.67 4.85 -0.19
C ARG A 410 24.19 6.17 -0.76
N ALA A 411 25.49 6.22 -1.09
CA ALA A 411 26.11 7.39 -1.69
C ALA A 411 25.49 7.72 -3.06
N ARG A 412 25.31 6.70 -3.92
CA ARG A 412 24.64 6.86 -5.21
C ARG A 412 23.18 7.27 -5.08
N ALA A 413 22.47 6.78 -4.06
CA ALA A 413 21.10 7.18 -3.75
C ALA A 413 20.99 8.58 -3.13
N GLY A 414 22.11 9.28 -2.88
CA GLY A 414 22.11 10.61 -2.28
C GLY A 414 21.71 10.63 -0.81
N ILE A 415 21.86 9.51 -0.10
CA ILE A 415 21.51 9.39 1.31
C ILE A 415 22.71 9.84 2.15
N SER A 416 22.63 11.05 2.71
CA SER A 416 23.63 11.51 3.67
C SER A 416 23.53 10.76 5.01
N PRO A 417 24.62 10.68 5.79
CA PRO A 417 24.56 10.14 7.17
C PRO A 417 23.57 10.89 8.07
N GLY A 418 23.34 12.18 7.79
CA GLY A 418 22.41 13.04 8.54
C GLY A 418 21.01 13.16 7.95
N LEU A 419 20.59 12.24 7.07
CA LEU A 419 19.26 12.30 6.45
C LEU A 419 18.18 11.87 7.46
N ILE A 420 17.41 12.85 7.95
CA ILE A 420 16.23 12.60 8.77
C ILE A 420 15.05 12.37 7.84
N ARG A 421 14.42 11.20 7.93
CA ARG A 421 13.10 10.96 7.32
C ARG A 421 12.02 11.35 8.32
N MET A 422 11.04 12.12 7.89
CA MET A 422 9.89 12.54 8.68
C MET A 422 8.59 12.06 8.03
N SER A 423 7.78 11.37 8.82
CA SER A 423 6.37 11.10 8.53
C SER A 423 5.55 12.13 9.28
N VAL A 424 5.12 13.18 8.60
CA VAL A 424 4.43 14.33 9.18
C VAL A 424 3.06 13.91 9.70
N GLY A 425 2.78 14.11 10.99
CA GLY A 425 1.48 13.84 11.58
C GLY A 425 0.47 14.99 11.42
N TYR A 426 -0.77 14.78 11.88
CA TYR A 426 -1.84 15.77 11.88
C TYR A 426 -2.36 16.15 13.29
N ASN A 427 -1.72 15.68 14.36
CA ASN A 427 -2.04 16.09 15.72
C ASN A 427 -1.57 17.52 16.04
N GLY A 428 -2.32 18.24 16.89
CA GLY A 428 -2.10 19.66 17.20
C GLY A 428 -2.37 20.59 16.01
N THR A 429 -2.18 21.91 16.20
CA THR A 429 -2.31 22.87 15.09
C THR A 429 -1.02 22.97 14.27
N LEU A 430 -1.14 23.37 13.00
CA LEU A 430 0.03 23.55 12.13
C LEU A 430 1.05 24.53 12.73
N GLU A 431 0.58 25.69 13.21
CA GLU A 431 1.44 26.72 13.77
C GLU A 431 2.10 26.31 15.09
N GLN A 432 1.39 25.55 15.93
CA GLN A 432 1.99 24.97 17.14
C GLN A 432 3.14 24.05 16.78
N ARG A 433 2.90 23.08 15.88
CA ARG A 433 3.94 22.15 15.42
C ARG A 433 5.10 22.88 14.75
N TRP A 434 4.82 23.89 13.93
CA TRP A 434 5.87 24.69 13.32
C TRP A 434 6.73 25.44 14.36
N THR A 435 6.09 26.08 15.35
CA THR A 435 6.79 26.78 16.44
C THR A 435 7.67 25.83 17.25
N GLN A 436 7.21 24.60 17.49
CA GLN A 436 8.00 23.55 18.14
C GLN A 436 9.25 23.20 17.32
N PHE A 437 9.10 23.04 16.00
CA PHE A 437 10.22 22.81 15.09
C PHE A 437 11.24 23.95 15.12
N GLU A 438 10.79 25.21 14.98
CA GLU A 438 11.67 26.38 15.01
C GLU A 438 12.43 26.51 16.32
N ARG A 439 11.74 26.28 17.44
CA ARG A 439 12.39 26.29 18.77
C ARG A 439 13.45 25.19 18.88
N ALA A 440 13.19 23.99 18.36
CA ALA A 440 14.18 22.91 18.37
C ALA A 440 15.40 23.24 17.51
N LEU A 441 15.17 23.83 16.34
CA LEU A 441 16.24 24.27 15.45
C LEU A 441 17.10 25.36 16.09
N ALA A 442 16.49 26.35 16.74
CA ALA A 442 17.19 27.41 17.46
C ALA A 442 18.03 26.88 18.63
N LEU A 443 17.50 25.92 19.41
CA LEU A 443 18.23 25.27 20.51
C LEU A 443 19.45 24.50 19.99
N MET A 444 19.31 23.77 18.88
CA MET A 444 20.42 23.07 18.24
C MET A 444 21.51 24.08 17.81
N GLN A 445 21.14 25.20 17.19
CA GLN A 445 22.08 26.22 16.72
C GLN A 445 22.82 26.94 17.86
N GLN A 446 22.17 27.18 19.00
CA GLN A 446 22.81 27.76 20.18
C GLN A 446 23.92 26.86 20.77
N GLN A 447 23.82 25.54 20.58
CA GLN A 447 24.86 24.61 21.00
C GLN A 447 26.06 24.55 20.03
N ASP A 448 25.90 25.04 18.80
CA ASP A 448 26.98 25.14 17.80
C ASP A 448 27.82 26.42 17.99
N THR A 449 27.45 27.33 18.90
CA THR A 449 28.22 28.55 19.22
C THR A 449 29.48 28.22 20.06
N PRO A 450 30.64 28.90 19.84
CA PRO A 450 31.88 28.62 20.58
C PRO A 450 31.76 28.68 22.11
N ALA A 451 30.84 29.50 22.63
CA ALA A 451 30.55 29.62 24.06
C ALA A 451 29.89 28.36 24.67
N ALA A 452 29.15 27.58 23.88
CA ALA A 452 28.53 26.33 24.34
C ALA A 452 29.50 25.15 24.31
N ALA A 453 30.42 25.11 23.33
CA ALA A 453 31.52 24.13 23.27
C ALA A 453 32.43 24.21 24.51
N ALA A 454 32.61 25.41 25.08
CA ALA A 454 33.34 25.62 26.34
C ALA A 454 32.57 25.15 27.58
N LYS A 455 31.23 25.08 27.53
CA LYS A 455 30.38 24.73 28.68
C LYS A 455 30.04 23.24 28.77
N TYR A 456 30.06 22.53 27.64
CA TYR A 456 29.75 21.09 27.54
C TYR A 456 30.94 20.26 27.01
N GLY A 457 32.15 20.80 27.08
CA GLY A 457 33.38 20.12 26.69
C GLY A 457 33.65 18.87 27.54
N LYS A 458 33.71 17.72 26.85
CA LYS A 458 33.97 16.35 27.32
C LYS A 458 32.80 15.66 28.07
N ALA A 459 32.00 14.93 27.30
CA ALA A 459 31.54 13.61 27.72
C ALA A 459 32.09 12.59 26.71
N VAL A 460 32.78 11.58 27.26
CA VAL A 460 33.46 10.46 26.57
C VAL A 460 32.45 9.56 25.87
#